data_AF-A0A6L8FWB8-F1
#
_entry.id   AF-A0A6L8FWB8-F1
#
_cell.length_a   1.000
_cell.length_b   1.000
_cell.length_c   1.000
_cell.angle_alpha   90.00
_cell.angle_beta   90.00
_cell.angle_gamma   90.00
#
_symmetry.space_group_name_H-M   'P 1'
#
loop_
_entity.id
_entity.type
_entity.pdbx_description
1 polymer ?
#
loop_
_entity_poly.entity_id
_entity_poly.type
_entity_poly.pdbx_seq_one_letter_code
_entity_poly.pdbx_strand_id
1 'polypeptide(L)'
;MQSVIAVLLWATAVLGQADADVDRGDSRFMTTVLARLAQRADPIANIYLNRARVEGLSSLLGQPMSAVKRLNMRLRIAQERVRAGDLRAGIEEMQRVLEAVEAGQVPATEGFVYMLHDQLAIAYLRLGEQENCLHNHTTDSCLLPIRGDGIHRLQEGSRRAIEHYTINLSKRPSDLGTRWLLNLAYMTLGEYPEGVPESWRIPPRVFDGDSSGIQRFRDVAPTAGVAAIGLAGGSAVEDFNGDGLLDIAVSSWGLRDPLRYFHNEGDGTFTEATTGAGLTGQIGGINLEQADYDNDGDVDLLVLRGAWMGEEGRMPNSLLRNNGDGTFVDVTRRTGLFSLHPTHVAAFADFDNDGWLDLFVGNESGKQPHPCQLFRNQEDGTFVDVAPAVGVDHVGFVKGVAWGDI
;
A
#
# COMPACT_ATOMS: atom_id res chain seq x y z
N MET A 1 -18.44 14.84 -11.76
CA MET A 1 -18.10 16.21 -12.20
C MET A 1 -18.54 17.29 -11.20
N GLN A 2 -19.78 17.28 -10.70
CA GLN A 2 -20.26 18.24 -9.69
C GLN A 2 -19.52 18.18 -8.34
N SER A 3 -19.01 17.01 -7.93
CA SER A 3 -18.26 16.83 -6.68
C SER A 3 -16.85 17.42 -6.71
N VAL A 4 -16.19 17.42 -7.88
CA VAL A 4 -14.81 17.89 -8.08
C VAL A 4 -14.75 19.41 -8.21
N ILE A 5 -15.64 19.99 -9.01
CA ILE A 5 -15.77 21.44 -9.15
C ILE A 5 -16.11 22.09 -7.80
N ALA A 6 -16.93 21.43 -6.97
CA ALA A 6 -17.23 21.88 -5.61
C ALA A 6 -16.05 21.77 -4.63
N VAL A 7 -15.09 20.87 -4.87
CA VAL A 7 -13.85 20.79 -4.07
C VAL A 7 -12.90 21.93 -4.47
N LEU A 8 -12.73 22.16 -5.77
CA LEU A 8 -11.89 23.23 -6.32
C LEU A 8 -12.39 24.64 -5.95
N LEU A 9 -13.68 24.92 -6.16
CA LEU A 9 -14.32 26.22 -5.84
C LEU A 9 -14.33 26.53 -4.34
N TRP A 10 -14.25 25.51 -3.49
CA TRP A 10 -14.24 25.70 -2.04
C TRP A 10 -12.83 25.83 -1.49
N ALA A 11 -11.86 25.07 -2.00
CA ALA A 11 -10.46 25.23 -1.60
C ALA A 11 -9.98 26.66 -1.90
N THR A 12 -10.37 27.22 -3.05
CA THR A 12 -10.15 28.63 -3.36
C THR A 12 -10.93 29.59 -2.46
N ALA A 13 -12.13 29.23 -2.00
CA ALA A 13 -12.92 30.05 -1.07
C ALA A 13 -12.43 30.03 0.39
N VAL A 14 -11.77 28.96 0.83
CA VAL A 14 -11.15 28.86 2.17
C VAL A 14 -9.79 29.56 2.23
N LEU A 15 -9.10 29.66 1.11
CA LEU A 15 -7.83 30.40 0.98
C LEU A 15 -8.06 31.92 0.80
N GLY A 16 -9.09 32.48 1.43
CA GLY A 16 -9.42 33.90 1.35
C GLY A 16 -8.31 34.82 1.88
N GLN A 17 -7.76 35.62 0.96
CA GLN A 17 -6.82 36.74 1.10
C GLN A 17 -5.41 36.44 1.63
N ALA A 18 -4.46 36.54 0.69
CA ALA A 18 -3.04 36.84 0.88
C ALA A 18 -2.29 35.97 1.89
N ASP A 19 -2.13 34.68 1.60
CA ASP A 19 -0.87 34.04 1.99
C ASP A 19 0.23 34.77 1.19
N ALA A 20 0.97 35.66 1.85
CA ALA A 20 2.05 36.46 1.24
C ALA A 20 3.25 35.61 0.76
N ASP A 21 3.17 34.31 1.00
CA ASP A 21 4.13 33.29 0.63
C ASP A 21 3.41 32.24 -0.24
N VAL A 22 3.61 32.33 -1.56
CA VAL A 22 2.94 31.50 -2.57
C VAL A 22 3.19 30.01 -2.30
N ASP A 23 4.36 29.66 -1.76
CA ASP A 23 4.84 28.30 -1.47
C ASP A 23 4.01 27.65 -0.36
N ARG A 24 3.73 28.41 0.70
CA ARG A 24 2.82 27.98 1.76
C ARG A 24 1.38 27.85 1.27
N GLY A 25 0.97 28.72 0.35
CA GLY A 25 -0.37 28.70 -0.25
C GLY A 25 -0.64 27.40 -1.02
N ASP A 26 0.29 26.95 -1.86
CA ASP A 26 0.11 25.73 -2.65
C ASP A 26 0.23 24.45 -1.82
N SER A 27 1.19 24.39 -0.91
CA SER A 27 1.32 23.27 0.03
C SER A 27 0.05 23.09 0.87
N ARG A 28 -0.51 24.19 1.39
CA ARG A 28 -1.76 24.16 2.14
C ARG A 28 -2.95 23.75 1.27
N PHE A 29 -3.00 24.20 0.02
CA PHE A 29 -4.04 23.79 -0.93
C PHE A 29 -4.02 22.28 -1.14
N MET A 30 -2.86 21.72 -1.48
CA MET A 30 -2.73 20.31 -1.82
C MET A 30 -3.04 19.40 -0.63
N THR A 31 -2.47 19.69 0.54
CA THR A 31 -2.75 18.93 1.78
C THR A 31 -4.23 19.00 2.17
N THR A 32 -4.90 20.14 1.98
CA THR A 32 -6.35 20.29 2.22
C THR A 32 -7.18 19.44 1.24
N VAL A 33 -6.81 19.42 -0.04
CA VAL A 33 -7.49 18.61 -1.07
C VAL A 33 -7.34 17.12 -0.74
N LEU A 34 -6.11 16.66 -0.47
CA LEU A 34 -5.83 15.27 -0.12
C LEU A 34 -6.61 14.82 1.11
N ALA A 35 -6.55 15.58 2.20
CA ALA A 35 -7.26 15.27 3.44
C ALA A 35 -8.78 15.17 3.23
N ARG A 36 -9.35 16.06 2.41
CA ARG A 36 -10.78 16.06 2.11
C ARG A 36 -11.21 14.88 1.25
N LEU A 37 -10.41 14.50 0.24
CA LEU A 37 -10.67 13.32 -0.58
C LEU A 37 -10.61 12.05 0.28
N ALA A 38 -9.58 11.91 1.11
CA ALA A 38 -9.45 10.80 2.07
C ALA A 38 -10.61 10.74 3.08
N GLN A 39 -11.15 11.90 3.49
CA GLN A 39 -12.31 11.98 4.40
C GLN A 39 -13.63 11.57 3.74
N ARG A 40 -13.79 11.85 2.44
CA ARG A 40 -15.03 11.63 1.69
C ARG A 40 -15.11 10.29 0.97
N ALA A 41 -14.03 9.53 0.95
CA ALA A 41 -13.98 8.23 0.30
C ALA A 41 -15.12 7.33 0.80
N ASP A 42 -15.87 6.74 -0.13
CA ASP A 42 -17.05 5.95 0.19
C ASP A 42 -16.62 4.53 0.57
N PRO A 43 -16.86 4.06 1.82
CA PRO A 43 -16.50 2.71 2.21
C PRO A 43 -17.24 1.63 1.40
N ILE A 44 -18.38 1.92 0.79
CA ILE A 44 -19.10 0.96 -0.06
C ILE A 44 -18.35 0.76 -1.38
N ALA A 45 -17.90 1.84 -2.01
CA ALA A 45 -17.17 1.83 -3.28
C ALA A 45 -15.69 1.45 -3.10
N ASN A 46 -15.04 1.99 -2.07
CA ASN A 46 -13.63 1.73 -1.76
C ASN A 46 -13.51 0.48 -0.88
N ILE A 47 -13.14 -0.64 -1.52
CA ILE A 47 -12.99 -1.94 -0.85
C ILE A 47 -11.84 -2.00 0.15
N TYR A 48 -10.95 -1.00 0.19
CA TYR A 48 -9.80 -0.96 1.09
C TYR A 48 -10.11 -0.24 2.41
N LEU A 49 -11.27 0.43 2.53
CA LEU A 49 -11.72 1.09 3.77
C LEU A 49 -12.33 0.09 4.78
N ASN A 50 -11.63 -1.00 5.05
CA ASN A 50 -12.13 -2.16 5.79
C ASN A 50 -12.74 -1.79 7.16
N ARG A 51 -12.14 -0.87 7.93
CA ARG A 51 -12.68 -0.41 9.24
C ARG A 51 -14.06 0.25 9.09
N ALA A 52 -14.18 1.23 8.20
CA ALA A 52 -15.46 1.91 7.95
C ALA A 52 -16.51 0.95 7.36
N ARG A 53 -16.07 -0.03 6.56
CA ARG A 53 -16.95 -1.09 6.04
C ARG A 53 -17.51 -1.97 7.16
N VAL A 54 -16.69 -2.33 8.16
CA VAL A 54 -17.16 -3.06 9.34
C VAL A 54 -18.26 -2.28 10.06
N GLU A 55 -18.09 -0.99 10.29
CA GLU A 55 -19.09 -0.13 10.95
C GLU A 55 -20.41 -0.10 10.16
N GLY A 56 -20.33 0.18 8.85
CA GLY A 56 -21.50 0.22 7.97
C GLY A 56 -22.25 -1.11 7.92
N LEU A 57 -21.55 -2.22 7.70
CA LEU A 57 -22.16 -3.55 7.64
C LEU A 57 -22.75 -3.98 9.00
N SER A 58 -22.08 -3.65 10.10
CA SER A 58 -22.56 -3.96 11.45
C SER A 58 -23.88 -3.24 11.77
N SER A 59 -24.07 -2.01 11.28
CA SER A 59 -25.34 -1.28 11.44
C SER A 59 -26.53 -1.99 10.77
N LEU A 60 -26.28 -2.75 9.70
CA LEU A 60 -27.32 -3.47 8.96
C LEU A 60 -27.74 -4.77 9.66
N LEU A 61 -26.90 -5.36 10.52
CA LEU A 61 -27.22 -6.61 11.23
C LEU A 61 -28.44 -6.49 12.15
N GLY A 62 -28.78 -5.29 12.61
CA GLY A 62 -29.97 -5.01 13.42
C GLY A 62 -31.28 -5.10 12.64
N GLN A 63 -31.24 -5.09 11.31
CA GLN A 63 -32.43 -5.10 10.48
C GLN A 63 -33.02 -6.52 10.30
N PRO A 64 -34.34 -6.65 10.04
CA PRO A 64 -34.95 -7.93 9.72
C PRO A 64 -34.32 -8.58 8.49
N MET A 65 -33.86 -9.82 8.63
CA MET A 65 -33.29 -10.61 7.54
C MET A 65 -33.37 -12.12 7.84
N SER A 66 -33.31 -12.94 6.79
CA SER A 66 -33.28 -14.41 6.92
C SER A 66 -32.01 -14.89 7.64
N ALA A 67 -32.07 -16.08 8.23
CA ALA A 67 -30.91 -16.70 8.89
C ALA A 67 -29.70 -16.81 7.95
N VAL A 68 -29.93 -17.23 6.69
CA VAL A 68 -28.88 -17.32 5.65
C VAL A 68 -28.24 -15.95 5.39
N LYS A 69 -29.07 -14.90 5.20
CA LYS A 69 -28.56 -13.55 4.93
C LYS A 69 -27.78 -13.00 6.13
N ARG A 70 -28.25 -13.26 7.35
CA ARG A 70 -27.57 -12.89 8.59
C ARG A 70 -26.20 -13.56 8.70
N LEU A 71 -26.12 -14.85 8.43
CA LEU A 71 -24.88 -15.62 8.47
C LEU A 71 -23.87 -15.12 7.43
N ASN A 72 -24.30 -14.90 6.19
CA ASN A 72 -23.43 -14.34 5.15
C ASN A 72 -22.93 -12.93 5.49
N MET A 73 -23.79 -12.09 6.09
CA MET A 73 -23.39 -10.76 6.54
C MET A 73 -22.36 -10.82 7.67
N ARG A 74 -22.55 -11.71 8.64
CA ARG A 74 -21.59 -11.96 9.72
C ARG A 74 -20.22 -12.40 9.19
N LEU A 75 -20.21 -13.37 8.26
CA LEU A 75 -18.97 -13.78 7.59
C LEU A 75 -18.30 -12.62 6.88
N ARG A 76 -19.07 -11.77 6.17
CA ARG A 76 -18.50 -10.60 5.50
C ARG A 76 -17.89 -9.61 6.49
N ILE A 77 -18.57 -9.33 7.59
CA ILE A 77 -18.04 -8.46 8.66
C ILE A 77 -16.75 -9.03 9.23
N ALA A 78 -16.70 -10.34 9.46
CA ALA A 78 -15.52 -11.01 9.97
C ALA A 78 -14.31 -10.88 9.02
N GLN A 79 -14.53 -11.06 7.71
CA GLN A 79 -13.51 -10.85 6.68
C GLN A 79 -12.98 -9.41 6.66
N GLU A 80 -13.87 -8.43 6.77
CA GLU A 80 -13.50 -7.00 6.79
C GLU A 80 -12.74 -6.66 8.08
N ARG A 81 -13.10 -7.26 9.23
CA ARG A 81 -12.32 -7.13 10.48
C ARG A 81 -10.91 -7.67 10.34
N VAL A 82 -10.75 -8.85 9.75
CA VAL A 82 -9.43 -9.43 9.51
C VAL A 82 -8.57 -8.53 8.61
N ARG A 83 -9.15 -8.01 7.53
CA ARG A 83 -8.46 -7.07 6.62
C ARG A 83 -8.15 -5.72 7.27
N ALA A 84 -8.92 -5.31 8.28
CA ALA A 84 -8.70 -4.10 9.06
C ALA A 84 -7.64 -4.25 10.17
N GLY A 85 -7.09 -5.46 10.36
CA GLY A 85 -6.16 -5.79 11.44
C GLY A 85 -6.83 -6.06 12.80
N ASP A 86 -8.17 -6.16 12.85
CA ASP A 86 -8.94 -6.56 14.03
C ASP A 86 -9.12 -8.09 14.04
N LEU A 87 -8.00 -8.78 14.21
CA LEU A 87 -7.90 -10.22 13.93
C LEU A 87 -8.69 -11.05 14.94
N ARG A 88 -8.62 -10.75 16.24
CA ARG A 88 -9.32 -11.52 17.27
C ARG A 88 -10.84 -11.47 17.11
N ALA A 89 -11.42 -10.28 16.95
CA ALA A 89 -12.87 -10.16 16.73
C ALA A 89 -13.31 -10.75 15.38
N GLY A 90 -12.47 -10.65 14.34
CA GLY A 90 -12.71 -11.31 13.06
C GLY A 90 -12.73 -12.83 13.17
N ILE A 91 -11.76 -13.43 13.86
CA ILE A 91 -11.67 -14.87 14.13
C ILE A 91 -12.89 -15.35 14.91
N GLU A 92 -13.22 -14.69 16.03
CA GLU A 92 -14.37 -15.05 16.86
C GLU A 92 -15.67 -15.08 16.05
N GLU A 93 -15.87 -14.09 15.18
CA GLU A 93 -17.08 -14.01 14.35
C GLU A 93 -17.11 -15.11 13.27
N MET A 94 -15.96 -15.45 12.67
CA MET A 94 -15.86 -16.60 11.75
C MET A 94 -16.09 -17.94 12.45
N GLN A 95 -15.61 -18.11 13.69
CA GLN A 95 -15.84 -19.31 14.48
C GLN A 95 -17.33 -19.51 14.75
N ARG A 96 -18.04 -18.45 15.17
CA ARG A 96 -19.51 -18.49 15.35
C ARG A 96 -20.24 -18.87 14.07
N VAL A 97 -19.77 -18.39 12.92
CA VAL A 97 -20.34 -18.74 11.61
C VAL A 97 -20.13 -20.23 11.31
N LEU A 98 -18.92 -20.75 11.54
CA LEU A 98 -18.60 -22.16 11.35
C LEU A 98 -19.43 -23.05 12.28
N GLU A 99 -19.49 -22.73 13.58
CA GLU A 99 -20.28 -23.46 14.58
C GLU A 99 -21.77 -23.51 14.20
N ALA A 100 -22.34 -22.41 13.70
CA ALA A 100 -23.73 -22.36 13.26
C ALA A 100 -23.99 -23.29 12.06
N VAL A 101 -23.04 -23.36 11.12
CA VAL A 101 -23.12 -24.26 9.96
C VAL A 101 -22.99 -25.73 10.39
N GLU A 102 -22.03 -26.05 11.25
CA GLU A 102 -21.80 -27.41 11.75
C GLU A 102 -22.95 -27.91 12.62
N ALA A 103 -23.61 -27.02 13.37
CA ALA A 103 -24.82 -27.32 14.12
C ALA A 103 -26.08 -27.47 13.23
N GLY A 104 -25.96 -27.34 11.91
CA GLY A 104 -27.07 -27.49 10.96
C GLY A 104 -28.10 -26.36 11.01
N GLN A 105 -27.75 -25.19 11.57
CA GLN A 105 -28.67 -24.05 11.67
C GLN A 105 -28.96 -23.43 10.29
N VAL A 106 -28.02 -23.57 9.36
CA VAL A 106 -28.13 -23.09 7.98
C VAL A 106 -27.57 -24.16 7.03
N PRO A 107 -28.26 -24.50 5.93
CA PRO A 107 -27.71 -25.40 4.92
C PRO A 107 -26.42 -24.83 4.32
N ALA A 108 -25.37 -25.64 4.28
CA ALA A 108 -24.09 -25.28 3.66
C ALA A 108 -23.57 -26.42 2.79
N THR A 109 -22.90 -26.07 1.70
CA THR A 109 -22.18 -27.05 0.87
C THR A 109 -20.85 -27.40 1.50
N GLU A 110 -20.29 -28.57 1.17
CA GLU A 110 -18.94 -28.93 1.60
C GLU A 110 -17.89 -27.89 1.17
N GLY A 111 -18.06 -27.28 -0.01
CA GLY A 111 -17.19 -26.21 -0.50
C GLY A 111 -17.27 -24.94 0.37
N PHE A 112 -18.44 -24.62 0.92
CA PHE A 112 -18.59 -23.50 1.84
C PHE A 112 -17.87 -23.77 3.17
N VAL A 113 -18.03 -24.96 3.74
CA VAL A 113 -17.33 -25.37 4.98
C VAL A 113 -15.82 -25.38 4.78
N TYR A 114 -15.34 -25.90 3.64
CA TYR A 114 -13.93 -25.85 3.25
C TYR A 114 -13.38 -24.42 3.25
N MET A 115 -14.12 -23.49 2.65
CA MET A 115 -13.76 -22.07 2.58
C MET A 115 -13.77 -21.39 3.95
N LEU A 116 -14.66 -21.76 4.86
CA LEU A 116 -14.64 -21.24 6.24
C LEU A 116 -13.39 -21.66 7.00
N HIS A 117 -12.98 -22.94 6.92
CA HIS A 117 -11.73 -23.40 7.53
C HIS A 117 -10.52 -22.71 6.93
N ASP A 118 -10.49 -22.51 5.61
CA ASP A 118 -9.40 -21.82 4.93
C ASP A 118 -9.28 -20.36 5.40
N GLN A 119 -10.40 -19.64 5.48
CA GLN A 119 -10.43 -18.26 5.97
C GLN A 119 -10.05 -18.13 7.44
N LEU A 120 -10.48 -19.07 8.30
CA LEU A 120 -10.06 -19.13 9.70
C LEU A 120 -8.56 -19.39 9.80
N ALA A 121 -8.02 -20.35 9.05
CA ALA A 121 -6.60 -20.65 9.04
C ALA A 121 -5.76 -19.45 8.61
N ILE A 122 -6.17 -18.75 7.55
CA ILE A 122 -5.53 -17.50 7.10
C ILE A 122 -5.59 -16.43 8.20
N ALA A 123 -6.75 -16.24 8.83
CA ALA A 123 -6.90 -15.25 9.90
C ALA A 123 -6.01 -15.55 11.10
N TYR A 124 -5.86 -16.82 11.47
CA TYR A 124 -4.94 -17.26 12.51
C TYR A 124 -3.46 -17.10 12.13
N LEU A 125 -3.08 -17.35 10.87
CA LEU A 125 -1.73 -17.02 10.39
C LEU A 125 -1.45 -15.52 10.50
N ARG A 126 -2.40 -14.67 10.09
CA ARG A 126 -2.31 -13.22 10.25
C ARG A 126 -2.20 -12.82 11.72
N LEU A 127 -2.88 -13.54 12.63
CA LEU A 127 -2.78 -13.28 14.08
C LEU A 127 -1.36 -13.55 14.58
N GLY A 128 -0.81 -14.70 14.19
CA GLY A 128 0.59 -15.03 14.49
C GLY A 128 1.56 -13.98 13.96
N GLU A 129 1.39 -13.53 12.72
CA GLU A 129 2.21 -12.47 12.12
C GLU A 129 2.09 -11.13 12.86
N GLN A 130 0.88 -10.69 13.20
CA GLN A 130 0.68 -9.43 13.92
C GLN A 130 1.34 -9.47 15.31
N GLU A 131 1.17 -10.58 16.02
CA GLU A 131 1.66 -10.74 17.39
C GLU A 131 3.17 -11.01 17.48
N ASN A 132 3.76 -11.64 16.47
CA ASN A 132 5.19 -11.98 16.47
C ASN A 132 5.99 -11.08 15.53
N CYS A 133 5.63 -11.01 14.25
CA CYS A 133 6.44 -10.34 13.23
C CYS A 133 6.29 -8.82 13.22
N LEU A 134 5.11 -8.30 13.60
CA LEU A 134 4.88 -6.85 13.67
C LEU A 134 5.18 -6.28 15.05
N HIS A 135 4.64 -6.88 16.12
CA HIS A 135 4.87 -6.38 17.48
C HIS A 135 6.22 -6.76 18.09
N ASN A 136 6.83 -7.85 17.64
CA ASN A 136 8.12 -8.35 18.13
C ASN A 136 9.11 -8.54 16.97
N HIS A 137 9.15 -7.57 16.06
CA HIS A 137 9.91 -7.65 14.83
C HIS A 137 11.41 -7.89 15.06
N THR A 138 12.00 -8.77 14.23
CA THR A 138 13.41 -9.16 14.24
C THR A 138 13.93 -9.20 12.81
N THR A 139 15.26 -9.20 12.63
CA THR A 139 15.88 -9.28 11.31
C THR A 139 15.61 -10.60 10.57
N ASP A 140 14.99 -11.57 11.23
CA ASP A 140 14.55 -12.86 10.67
C ASP A 140 13.04 -12.94 10.43
N SER A 141 12.27 -11.93 10.83
CA SER A 141 10.81 -11.93 10.73
C SER A 141 10.34 -12.01 9.28
N CYS A 142 9.37 -12.89 9.01
CA CYS A 142 8.74 -13.09 7.69
C CYS A 142 9.70 -13.47 6.54
N LEU A 143 10.93 -13.90 6.83
CA LEU A 143 11.87 -14.37 5.80
C LEU A 143 11.77 -15.89 5.62
N LEU A 144 11.66 -16.34 4.37
CA LEU A 144 11.53 -17.76 4.03
C LEU A 144 12.90 -18.40 3.71
N PRO A 145 13.17 -19.63 4.17
CA PRO A 145 12.37 -20.38 5.16
C PRO A 145 12.47 -19.75 6.55
N ILE A 146 11.37 -19.78 7.31
CA ILE A 146 11.33 -19.18 8.66
C ILE A 146 12.18 -20.04 9.61
N ARG A 147 13.10 -19.38 10.31
CA ARG A 147 14.08 -20.00 11.22
C ARG A 147 14.63 -18.96 12.20
N GLY A 148 15.43 -19.41 13.17
CA GLY A 148 16.14 -18.52 14.09
C GLY A 148 15.18 -17.60 14.84
N ASP A 149 15.44 -16.30 14.80
CA ASP A 149 14.62 -15.29 15.48
C ASP A 149 13.27 -15.01 14.79
N GLY A 150 12.99 -15.67 13.66
CA GLY A 150 11.69 -15.67 12.99
C GLY A 150 10.70 -16.68 13.56
N ILE A 151 11.13 -17.57 14.47
CA ILE A 151 10.24 -18.54 15.13
C ILE A 151 9.32 -17.81 16.11
N HIS A 152 8.01 -18.06 15.99
CA HIS A 152 6.98 -17.43 16.79
C HIS A 152 7.04 -17.87 18.26
N ARG A 153 7.02 -16.89 19.16
CA ARG A 153 6.86 -17.09 20.61
C ARG A 153 5.39 -17.28 20.98
N LEU A 154 4.52 -16.47 20.36
CA LEU A 154 3.06 -16.58 20.49
C LEU A 154 2.55 -17.53 19.41
N GLN A 155 2.39 -18.81 19.79
CA GLN A 155 2.14 -19.90 18.86
C GLN A 155 0.66 -20.19 18.57
N GLU A 156 -0.28 -19.50 19.24
CA GLU A 156 -1.73 -19.71 19.08
C GLU A 156 -2.13 -19.65 17.60
N GLY A 157 -1.77 -18.57 16.89
CA GLY A 157 -2.08 -18.40 15.48
C GLY A 157 -1.63 -19.58 14.62
N SER A 158 -0.35 -19.95 14.69
CA SER A 158 0.19 -21.03 13.85
C SER A 158 -0.40 -22.41 14.20
N ARG A 159 -0.61 -22.72 15.48
CA ARG A 159 -1.23 -24.00 15.92
C ARG A 159 -2.65 -24.13 15.40
N ARG A 160 -3.47 -23.08 15.58
CA ARG A 160 -4.87 -23.06 15.13
C ARG A 160 -4.98 -23.09 13.60
N ALA A 161 -4.07 -22.45 12.89
CA ALA A 161 -3.99 -22.56 11.43
C ALA A 161 -3.69 -24.00 10.98
N ILE A 162 -2.75 -24.69 11.64
CA ILE A 162 -2.43 -26.11 11.34
C ILE A 162 -3.65 -27.01 11.51
N GLU A 163 -4.44 -26.83 12.57
CA GLU A 163 -5.67 -27.61 12.80
C GLU A 163 -6.64 -27.48 11.60
N HIS A 164 -6.92 -26.24 11.18
CA HIS A 164 -7.85 -25.98 10.08
C HIS A 164 -7.31 -26.45 8.72
N TYR A 165 -6.03 -26.23 8.43
CA TYR A 165 -5.42 -26.72 7.18
C TYR A 165 -5.34 -28.25 7.14
N THR A 166 -5.14 -28.92 8.27
CA THR A 166 -5.18 -30.38 8.36
C THR A 166 -6.58 -30.91 8.00
N ILE A 167 -7.64 -30.27 8.50
CA ILE A 167 -9.03 -30.60 8.13
C ILE A 167 -9.21 -30.47 6.61
N ASN A 168 -8.78 -29.34 6.03
CA ASN A 168 -8.93 -29.12 4.58
C ASN A 168 -8.12 -30.11 3.74
N LEU A 169 -6.87 -30.40 4.10
CA LEU A 169 -6.02 -31.34 3.35
C LEU A 169 -6.46 -32.80 3.47
N SER A 170 -7.10 -33.18 4.58
CA SER A 170 -7.74 -34.51 4.68
C SER A 170 -8.84 -34.72 3.63
N LYS A 171 -9.52 -33.64 3.23
CA LYS A 171 -10.57 -33.65 2.19
C LYS A 171 -10.02 -33.42 0.79
N ARG A 172 -9.00 -32.54 0.66
CA ARG A 172 -8.40 -32.13 -0.61
C ARG A 172 -6.86 -32.18 -0.53
N PRO A 173 -6.25 -33.37 -0.54
CA PRO A 173 -4.81 -33.52 -0.32
C PRO A 173 -3.93 -32.94 -1.42
N SER A 174 -4.50 -32.63 -2.59
CA SER A 174 -3.81 -32.03 -3.74
C SER A 174 -3.82 -30.50 -3.74
N ASP A 175 -4.46 -29.84 -2.77
CA ASP A 175 -4.49 -28.37 -2.70
C ASP A 175 -3.11 -27.81 -2.33
N LEU A 176 -2.41 -27.28 -3.33
CA LEU A 176 -1.03 -26.79 -3.17
C LEU A 176 -0.93 -25.53 -2.32
N GLY A 177 -1.94 -24.64 -2.37
CA GLY A 177 -1.96 -23.42 -1.56
C GLY A 177 -2.09 -23.75 -0.07
N THR A 178 -3.00 -24.67 0.25
CA THR A 178 -3.20 -25.18 1.61
C THR A 178 -1.96 -25.91 2.11
N ARG A 179 -1.32 -26.74 1.28
CA ARG A 179 -0.06 -27.42 1.62
C ARG A 179 1.06 -26.42 1.91
N TRP A 180 1.20 -25.38 1.08
CA TRP A 180 2.18 -24.31 1.28
C TRP A 180 1.98 -23.63 2.63
N LEU A 181 0.77 -23.17 2.92
CA LEU A 181 0.45 -22.45 4.15
C LEU A 181 0.55 -23.33 5.40
N LEU A 182 0.24 -24.63 5.30
CA LEU A 182 0.50 -25.60 6.36
C LEU A 182 2.00 -25.67 6.69
N ASN A 183 2.86 -25.84 5.69
CA ASN A 183 4.31 -25.93 5.91
C ASN A 183 4.85 -24.64 6.50
N LEU A 184 4.37 -23.47 6.04
CA LEU A 184 4.71 -22.18 6.61
C LEU A 184 4.35 -22.10 8.11
N ALA A 185 3.14 -22.56 8.48
CA ALA A 185 2.73 -22.61 9.88
C ALA A 185 3.68 -23.49 10.71
N TYR A 186 4.12 -24.65 10.22
CA TYR A 186 5.14 -25.46 10.93
C TYR A 186 6.51 -24.78 11.00
N MET A 187 6.93 -24.04 9.98
CA MET A 187 8.18 -23.27 10.02
C MET A 187 8.14 -22.19 11.10
N THR A 188 7.01 -21.47 11.25
CA THR A 188 6.84 -20.49 12.33
C THR A 188 6.94 -21.10 13.72
N LEU A 189 6.73 -22.41 13.87
CA LEU A 189 6.85 -23.12 15.14
C LEU A 189 8.24 -23.72 15.37
N GLY A 190 9.14 -23.63 14.37
CA GLY A 190 10.43 -24.33 14.40
C GLY A 190 10.29 -25.85 14.28
N GLU A 191 9.15 -26.35 13.78
CA GLU A 191 8.83 -27.77 13.68
C GLU A 191 8.96 -28.31 12.25
N TYR A 192 9.28 -27.46 11.28
CA TYR A 192 9.58 -27.88 9.92
C TYR A 192 11.05 -28.36 9.81
N PRO A 193 11.33 -29.46 9.09
CA PRO A 193 10.38 -30.29 8.34
C PRO A 193 9.72 -31.43 9.14
N GLU A 194 10.30 -31.87 10.25
CA GLU A 194 9.97 -33.14 10.91
C GLU A 194 8.51 -33.22 11.39
N GLY A 195 7.95 -32.11 11.87
CA GLY A 195 6.58 -32.00 12.35
C GLY A 195 5.52 -32.01 11.26
N VAL A 196 5.88 -31.76 10.00
CA VAL A 196 4.92 -31.79 8.88
C VAL A 196 4.65 -33.24 8.47
N PRO A 197 3.37 -33.66 8.32
CA PRO A 197 3.03 -34.97 7.76
C PRO A 197 3.71 -35.21 6.40
N GLU A 198 4.35 -36.37 6.23
CA GLU A 198 5.19 -36.67 5.07
C GLU A 198 4.45 -36.49 3.72
N SER A 199 3.17 -36.85 3.67
CA SER A 199 2.32 -36.70 2.48
C SER A 199 2.10 -35.24 2.04
N TRP A 200 2.24 -34.28 2.94
CA TRP A 200 2.00 -32.85 2.69
C TRP A 200 3.27 -32.00 2.82
N ARG A 201 4.38 -32.58 3.25
CA ARG A 201 5.66 -31.93 3.47
C ARG A 201 6.25 -31.40 2.16
N ILE A 202 6.68 -30.13 2.18
CA ILE A 202 7.53 -29.56 1.15
C ILE A 202 8.96 -30.02 1.44
N PRO A 203 9.70 -30.58 0.47
CA PRO A 203 11.08 -31.02 0.71
C PRO A 203 12.01 -29.85 1.09
N PRO A 204 12.88 -29.98 2.12
CA PRO A 204 13.81 -28.92 2.52
C PRO A 204 14.68 -28.39 1.39
N ARG A 205 15.06 -29.25 0.44
CA ARG A 205 15.82 -28.90 -0.77
C ARG A 205 15.21 -27.80 -1.64
N VAL A 206 13.92 -27.50 -1.47
CA VAL A 206 13.26 -26.37 -2.15
C VAL A 206 13.76 -25.03 -1.62
N PHE A 207 14.23 -25.01 -0.37
CA PHE A 207 14.75 -23.83 0.32
C PHE A 207 16.27 -23.80 0.43
N ASP A 208 16.94 -24.84 -0.04
CA ASP A 208 18.39 -24.81 -0.21
C ASP A 208 18.70 -23.74 -1.27
N GLY A 209 19.58 -22.80 -0.93
CA GLY A 209 19.89 -21.65 -1.76
C GLY A 209 20.27 -22.05 -3.19
N ASP A 210 19.96 -21.19 -4.14
CA ASP A 210 20.47 -21.31 -5.50
C ASP A 210 22.02 -21.34 -5.45
N SER A 211 22.62 -22.23 -6.24
CA SER A 211 24.07 -22.39 -6.42
C SER A 211 24.83 -21.13 -6.85
N SER A 212 24.15 -20.00 -7.06
CA SER A 212 24.67 -18.68 -7.43
C SER A 212 25.63 -18.06 -6.42
N GLY A 213 25.68 -18.57 -5.19
CA GLY A 213 26.58 -18.05 -4.15
C GLY A 213 26.13 -16.70 -3.55
N ILE A 214 24.92 -16.23 -3.90
CA ILE A 214 24.31 -15.05 -3.30
C ILE A 214 24.00 -15.36 -1.82
N GLN A 215 24.59 -14.59 -0.92
CA GLN A 215 24.33 -14.71 0.51
C GLN A 215 22.99 -14.06 0.88
N ARG A 216 22.42 -14.51 2.00
CA ARG A 216 21.19 -13.91 2.55
C ARG A 216 21.45 -12.47 2.96
N PHE A 217 20.61 -11.55 2.48
CA PHE A 217 20.57 -10.18 2.97
C PHE A 217 20.03 -10.14 4.40
N ARG A 218 20.64 -9.31 5.24
CA ARG A 218 20.16 -9.03 6.59
C ARG A 218 19.27 -7.78 6.53
N ASP A 219 18.07 -7.89 7.08
CA ASP A 219 17.25 -6.71 7.30
C ASP A 219 17.89 -5.83 8.38
N VAL A 220 18.19 -4.58 8.03
CA VAL A 220 18.78 -3.57 8.92
C VAL A 220 17.84 -2.41 9.19
N ALA A 221 16.64 -2.39 8.60
CA ALA A 221 15.69 -1.29 8.73
C ALA A 221 15.33 -0.97 10.19
N PRO A 222 15.12 -1.95 11.09
CA PRO A 222 14.82 -1.67 12.50
C PRO A 222 15.97 -0.99 13.23
N THR A 223 17.20 -1.46 12.98
CA THR A 223 18.41 -0.91 13.63
C THR A 223 18.83 0.43 13.04
N ALA A 224 18.53 0.66 11.75
CA ALA A 224 18.82 1.91 11.06
C ALA A 224 17.79 3.01 11.34
N GLY A 225 16.64 2.71 11.98
CA GLY A 225 15.62 3.71 12.30
C GLY A 225 14.57 3.94 11.19
N VAL A 226 14.53 3.08 10.17
CA VAL A 226 13.66 3.24 8.98
C VAL A 226 12.58 2.17 8.84
N ALA A 227 12.39 1.31 9.85
CA ALA A 227 11.35 0.27 9.87
C ALA A 227 9.94 0.84 10.12
N ALA A 228 9.48 1.73 9.24
CA ALA A 228 8.12 2.24 9.25
C ALA A 228 7.13 1.16 8.80
N ILE A 229 6.01 1.05 9.51
CA ILE A 229 4.90 0.16 9.14
C ILE A 229 3.87 0.98 8.37
N GLY A 230 3.54 0.52 7.16
CA GLY A 230 2.52 1.07 6.29
C GLY A 230 2.03 0.02 5.30
N LEU A 231 1.22 0.44 4.34
CA LEU A 231 0.97 -0.35 3.14
C LEU A 231 2.16 -0.18 2.17
N ALA A 232 2.17 -0.94 1.08
CA ALA A 232 3.18 -0.78 0.05
C ALA A 232 3.20 0.65 -0.50
N GLY A 233 4.33 1.10 -1.03
CA GLY A 233 4.47 2.41 -1.64
C GLY A 233 5.78 2.51 -2.40
N GLY A 234 6.18 3.72 -2.76
CA GLY A 234 7.49 4.00 -3.34
C GLY A 234 8.53 4.41 -2.28
N SER A 235 9.79 4.29 -2.66
CA SER A 235 10.95 4.81 -1.93
C SER A 235 11.82 5.64 -2.87
N ALA A 236 12.28 6.80 -2.43
CA ALA A 236 13.27 7.64 -3.10
C ALA A 236 14.48 7.82 -2.17
N VAL A 237 15.68 7.83 -2.76
CA VAL A 237 16.95 7.90 -2.04
C VAL A 237 17.84 8.93 -2.72
N GLU A 238 18.17 9.99 -2.01
CA GLU A 238 18.89 11.14 -2.56
C GLU A 238 19.48 12.02 -1.45
N ASP A 239 20.51 12.80 -1.77
CA ASP A 239 21.08 13.83 -0.89
C ASP A 239 20.21 15.10 -0.92
N PHE A 240 19.05 15.03 -0.27
CA PHE A 240 18.04 16.10 -0.34
C PHE A 240 18.45 17.39 0.39
N ASN A 241 19.46 17.35 1.27
CA ASN A 241 19.92 18.51 2.04
C ASN A 241 21.34 18.98 1.66
N GLY A 242 21.96 18.35 0.65
CA GLY A 242 23.27 18.71 0.13
C GLY A 242 24.44 18.47 1.09
N ASP A 243 24.28 17.56 2.07
CA ASP A 243 25.33 17.26 3.05
C ASP A 243 26.29 16.14 2.63
N GLY A 244 26.04 15.54 1.45
CA GLY A 244 26.81 14.45 0.89
C GLY A 244 26.36 13.05 1.35
N LEU A 245 25.26 12.94 2.10
CA LEU A 245 24.69 11.70 2.59
C LEU A 245 23.32 11.47 1.97
N LEU A 246 23.06 10.23 1.51
CA LEU A 246 21.76 9.89 0.95
C LEU A 246 20.72 9.75 2.07
N ASP A 247 19.66 10.55 1.99
CA ASP A 247 18.45 10.47 2.80
C ASP A 247 17.42 9.52 2.16
N ILE A 248 16.32 9.26 2.86
CA ILE A 248 15.26 8.36 2.39
C ILE A 248 13.88 9.02 2.51
N ALA A 249 13.14 9.07 1.42
CA ALA A 249 11.71 9.34 1.42
C ALA A 249 10.92 8.07 1.11
N VAL A 250 9.85 7.80 1.87
CA VAL A 250 8.95 6.64 1.63
C VAL A 250 7.50 7.06 1.68
N SER A 251 6.70 6.44 0.82
CA SER A 251 5.25 6.61 0.78
C SER A 251 4.53 5.32 1.17
N SER A 252 3.22 5.43 1.39
CA SER A 252 2.32 4.29 1.57
C SER A 252 1.03 4.57 0.84
N TRP A 253 0.49 3.60 0.10
CA TRP A 253 -0.69 3.84 -0.75
C TRP A 253 -1.97 4.07 0.05
N GLY A 254 -1.97 3.81 1.35
CA GLY A 254 -3.13 4.04 2.22
C GLY A 254 -3.62 5.49 2.14
N LEU A 255 -4.93 5.69 1.99
CA LEU A 255 -5.55 7.01 1.79
C LEU A 255 -5.20 8.06 2.86
N ARG A 256 -4.73 7.63 4.03
CA ARG A 256 -4.42 8.47 5.19
C ARG A 256 -3.01 8.24 5.73
N ASP A 257 -2.26 7.37 5.07
CA ASP A 257 -0.91 7.04 5.54
C ASP A 257 0.01 8.20 5.17
N PRO A 258 0.90 8.64 6.07
CA PRO A 258 1.77 9.77 5.79
C PRO A 258 2.89 9.37 4.83
N LEU A 259 3.29 10.32 3.98
CA LEU A 259 4.64 10.33 3.43
C LEU A 259 5.63 10.51 4.59
N ARG A 260 6.79 9.86 4.52
CA ARG A 260 7.84 9.97 5.53
C ARG A 260 9.17 10.32 4.90
N TYR A 261 9.95 11.11 5.62
CA TYR A 261 11.31 11.49 5.25
C TYR A 261 12.24 11.20 6.43
N PHE A 262 13.36 10.56 6.13
CA PHE A 262 14.36 10.09 7.06
C PHE A 262 15.70 10.69 6.69
N HIS A 263 16.22 11.52 7.59
CA HIS A 263 17.52 12.15 7.46
C HIS A 263 18.63 11.19 7.88
N ASN A 264 19.70 11.09 7.09
CA ASN A 264 20.84 10.24 7.36
C ASN A 264 21.83 10.90 8.33
N GLU A 265 22.08 10.26 9.47
CA GLU A 265 22.98 10.80 10.50
C GLU A 265 24.48 10.55 10.19
N GLY A 266 24.79 9.84 9.11
CA GLY A 266 26.17 9.53 8.67
C GLY A 266 26.85 8.39 9.43
N ASP A 267 26.17 7.78 10.40
CA ASP A 267 26.66 6.65 11.20
C ASP A 267 25.95 5.31 10.88
N GLY A 268 25.17 5.30 9.80
CA GLY A 268 24.34 4.17 9.38
C GLY A 268 22.95 4.15 10.02
N THR A 269 22.59 5.18 10.78
CA THR A 269 21.25 5.40 11.32
C THR A 269 20.56 6.60 10.67
N PHE A 270 19.24 6.65 10.82
CA PHE A 270 18.39 7.70 10.27
C PHE A 270 17.41 8.22 11.33
N THR A 271 17.11 9.51 11.27
CA THR A 271 16.07 10.16 12.08
C THR A 271 14.90 10.57 11.21
N GLU A 272 13.67 10.26 11.64
CA GLU A 272 12.48 10.76 10.93
C GLU A 272 12.37 12.29 11.06
N ALA A 273 12.43 12.99 9.93
CA ALA A 273 12.40 14.45 9.82
C ALA A 273 11.18 14.97 9.05
N THR A 274 10.16 14.13 8.80
CA THR A 274 8.95 14.43 8.01
C THR A 274 8.30 15.79 8.32
N THR A 275 8.15 16.14 9.60
CA THR A 275 7.52 17.43 9.98
C THR A 275 8.44 18.62 9.71
N GLY A 276 9.74 18.48 9.98
CA GLY A 276 10.74 19.52 9.70
C GLY A 276 10.90 19.78 8.21
N ALA A 277 10.79 18.72 7.40
CA ALA A 277 10.87 18.76 5.94
C ALA A 277 9.64 19.39 5.25
N GLY A 278 8.62 19.83 6.00
CA GLY A 278 7.41 20.44 5.43
C GLY A 278 6.41 19.45 4.83
N LEU A 279 6.62 18.14 4.99
CA LEU A 279 5.80 17.09 4.36
C LEU A 279 4.53 16.73 5.15
N THR A 280 4.22 17.45 6.22
CA THR A 280 3.04 17.17 7.04
C THR A 280 1.75 17.35 6.23
N GLY A 281 0.92 16.30 6.21
CA GLY A 281 -0.34 16.30 5.46
C GLY A 281 -0.21 15.83 4.00
N GLN A 282 1.01 15.57 3.53
CA GLN A 282 1.22 14.75 2.35
C GLN A 282 0.91 13.29 2.72
N ILE A 283 -0.17 12.76 2.17
CA ILE A 283 -0.69 11.43 2.49
C ILE A 283 -0.81 10.59 1.23
N GLY A 284 -0.83 9.28 1.38
CA GLY A 284 -0.88 8.36 0.26
C GLY A 284 0.41 8.36 -0.56
N GLY A 285 0.42 7.55 -1.61
CA GLY A 285 1.55 7.40 -2.52
C GLY A 285 1.78 5.94 -2.80
N ILE A 286 1.46 5.51 -4.01
CA ILE A 286 1.70 4.12 -4.45
C ILE A 286 3.09 3.96 -5.05
N ASN A 287 3.67 5.05 -5.55
CA ASN A 287 5.00 5.10 -6.10
C ASN A 287 5.60 6.51 -5.92
N LEU A 288 6.93 6.59 -5.97
CA LEU A 288 7.72 7.81 -5.92
C LEU A 288 8.65 7.83 -7.13
N GLU A 289 8.81 8.99 -7.75
CA GLU A 289 9.85 9.23 -8.78
C GLU A 289 10.66 10.46 -8.35
N GLN A 290 11.96 10.47 -8.66
CA GLN A 290 12.88 11.56 -8.32
C GLN A 290 13.53 12.14 -9.57
N ALA A 291 13.57 13.47 -9.68
CA ALA A 291 14.19 14.20 -10.79
C ALA A 291 14.38 15.67 -10.40
N ASP A 292 15.45 16.30 -10.88
CA ASP A 292 15.62 17.76 -10.88
C ASP A 292 14.83 18.32 -12.06
N TYR A 293 13.56 18.73 -11.83
CA TYR A 293 12.66 19.09 -12.93
C TYR A 293 12.85 20.53 -13.41
N ASP A 294 13.42 21.41 -12.58
CA ASP A 294 13.65 22.82 -12.89
C ASP A 294 15.12 23.20 -13.05
N ASN A 295 16.01 22.20 -13.12
CA ASN A 295 17.45 22.34 -13.35
C ASN A 295 18.12 23.26 -12.31
N ASP A 296 17.62 23.26 -11.07
CA ASP A 296 18.19 24.07 -9.98
C ASP A 296 19.31 23.36 -9.21
N GLY A 297 19.52 22.07 -9.51
CA GLY A 297 20.54 21.22 -8.92
C GLY A 297 20.07 20.44 -7.69
N ASP A 298 18.84 20.67 -7.22
CA ASP A 298 18.24 19.98 -6.09
C ASP A 298 17.18 18.98 -6.59
N VAL A 299 17.39 17.69 -6.35
CA VAL A 299 16.48 16.66 -6.85
C VAL A 299 15.12 16.74 -6.14
N ASP A 300 14.04 16.78 -6.93
CA ASP A 300 12.66 16.86 -6.48
C ASP A 300 11.97 15.50 -6.36
N LEU A 301 10.79 15.49 -5.76
CA LEU A 301 10.02 14.26 -5.51
C LEU A 301 8.61 14.32 -6.08
N LEU A 302 8.28 13.38 -6.97
CA LEU A 302 6.93 13.18 -7.49
C LEU A 302 6.24 12.03 -6.75
N VAL A 303 5.10 12.32 -6.11
CA VAL A 303 4.26 11.33 -5.40
C VAL A 303 3.06 10.94 -6.26
N LEU A 304 3.02 9.68 -6.67
CA LEU A 304 1.98 9.13 -7.54
C LEU A 304 0.89 8.45 -6.73
N ARG A 305 -0.40 8.66 -7.04
CA ARG A 305 -1.51 8.22 -6.18
C ARG A 305 -2.67 7.58 -6.92
N GLY A 306 -3.39 6.72 -6.19
CA GLY A 306 -4.76 6.33 -6.53
C GLY A 306 -4.93 5.10 -7.42
N ALA A 307 -3.87 4.58 -8.03
CA ALA A 307 -3.94 3.29 -8.71
C ALA A 307 -4.47 2.17 -7.78
N TRP A 308 -5.07 1.14 -8.38
CA TRP A 308 -5.84 0.05 -7.75
C TRP A 308 -7.16 0.45 -7.06
N MET A 309 -7.43 1.74 -6.86
CA MET A 309 -8.66 2.22 -6.23
C MET A 309 -9.76 2.61 -7.23
N GLY A 310 -9.49 2.54 -8.54
CA GLY A 310 -10.44 2.91 -9.58
C GLY A 310 -10.97 4.34 -9.40
N GLU A 311 -12.30 4.52 -9.41
CA GLU A 311 -12.92 5.86 -9.25
C GLU A 311 -12.64 6.51 -7.89
N GLU A 312 -12.43 5.70 -6.85
CA GLU A 312 -12.06 6.20 -5.51
C GLU A 312 -10.58 6.60 -5.45
N GLY A 313 -9.82 6.28 -6.49
CA GLY A 313 -8.42 6.62 -6.70
C GLY A 313 -8.18 7.96 -7.38
N ARG A 314 -9.21 8.80 -7.55
CA ARG A 314 -9.06 10.13 -8.17
C ARG A 314 -8.44 11.13 -7.20
N MET A 315 -7.23 10.81 -6.75
CA MET A 315 -6.38 11.63 -5.91
C MET A 315 -5.34 12.33 -6.80
N PRO A 316 -5.05 13.61 -6.57
CA PRO A 316 -3.99 14.26 -7.32
C PRO A 316 -2.61 13.72 -6.89
N ASN A 317 -1.71 13.64 -7.85
CA ASN A 317 -0.28 13.47 -7.59
C ASN A 317 0.27 14.74 -6.90
N SER A 318 1.47 14.65 -6.33
CA SER A 318 2.18 15.82 -5.79
C SER A 318 3.57 15.92 -6.38
N LEU A 319 3.92 17.04 -7.01
CA LEU A 319 5.30 17.41 -7.26
C LEU A 319 5.79 18.25 -6.08
N LEU A 320 6.76 17.72 -5.34
CA LEU A 320 7.34 18.31 -4.15
C LEU A 320 8.73 18.83 -4.54
N ARG A 321 8.85 20.15 -4.70
CA ARG A 321 10.13 20.80 -5.00
C ARG A 321 11.02 20.78 -3.77
N ASN A 322 12.25 20.32 -3.90
CA ASN A 322 13.26 20.41 -2.86
C ASN A 322 13.80 21.86 -2.77
N ASN A 323 14.13 22.35 -1.57
CA ASN A 323 14.74 23.68 -1.40
C ASN A 323 16.27 23.59 -1.16
N GLY A 324 16.87 22.40 -1.34
CA GLY A 324 18.30 22.15 -1.15
C GLY A 324 18.75 22.07 0.32
N ASP A 325 17.82 22.14 1.27
CA ASP A 325 18.08 22.09 2.72
C ASP A 325 17.32 20.97 3.43
N GLY A 326 16.83 19.99 2.67
CA GLY A 326 16.00 18.88 3.16
C GLY A 326 14.55 19.27 3.45
N THR A 327 14.13 20.48 3.05
CA THR A 327 12.72 20.91 3.11
C THR A 327 12.07 20.94 1.73
N PHE A 328 10.75 20.69 1.70
CA PHE A 328 10.00 20.57 0.46
C PHE A 328 8.79 21.52 0.42
N VAL A 329 8.46 21.94 -0.80
CA VAL A 329 7.24 22.72 -1.12
C VAL A 329 6.43 21.96 -2.17
N ASP A 330 5.13 21.80 -1.95
CA ASP A 330 4.26 21.24 -3.00
C ASP A 330 3.96 22.32 -4.05
N VAL A 331 4.42 22.09 -5.28
CA VAL A 331 4.29 23.01 -6.42
C VAL A 331 3.30 22.52 -7.48
N THR A 332 2.61 21.39 -7.24
CA THR A 332 1.74 20.70 -8.22
C THR A 332 0.77 21.61 -8.98
N ARG A 333 0.13 22.55 -8.26
CA ARG A 333 -0.91 23.40 -8.84
C ARG A 333 -0.31 24.45 -9.77
N ARG A 334 0.82 25.06 -9.38
CA ARG A 334 1.45 26.13 -10.17
C ARG A 334 2.21 25.58 -11.37
N THR A 335 2.74 24.36 -11.28
CA THR A 335 3.45 23.71 -12.38
C THR A 335 2.51 23.16 -13.45
N GLY A 336 1.18 23.18 -13.22
CA GLY A 336 0.20 22.67 -14.18
C GLY A 336 -0.05 21.16 -14.10
N LEU A 337 0.58 20.45 -13.15
CA LEU A 337 0.47 18.99 -12.99
C LEU A 337 -0.77 18.53 -12.21
N PHE A 338 -1.59 19.45 -11.69
CA PHE A 338 -2.81 19.07 -10.96
C PHE A 338 -3.79 18.33 -11.87
N SER A 339 -3.92 17.03 -11.66
CA SER A 339 -4.90 16.17 -12.33
C SER A 339 -5.59 15.25 -11.32
N LEU A 340 -6.72 14.65 -11.72
CA LEU A 340 -7.50 13.75 -10.86
C LEU A 340 -7.68 12.39 -11.53
N HIS A 341 -6.55 11.83 -11.94
CA HIS A 341 -6.41 10.50 -12.53
C HIS A 341 -5.78 9.54 -11.52
N PRO A 342 -6.33 8.31 -11.38
CA PRO A 342 -5.63 7.24 -10.69
C PRO A 342 -4.32 6.96 -11.41
N THR A 343 -3.20 7.18 -10.72
CA THR A 343 -1.85 7.12 -11.28
C THR A 343 -1.05 6.02 -10.59
N HIS A 344 -0.28 5.25 -11.36
CA HIS A 344 0.60 4.22 -10.80
C HIS A 344 2.08 4.54 -11.02
N VAL A 345 2.42 4.97 -12.23
CA VAL A 345 3.80 5.06 -12.72
C VAL A 345 3.99 6.35 -13.49
N ALA A 346 5.20 6.87 -13.44
CA ALA A 346 5.63 7.97 -14.27
C ALA A 346 7.12 7.79 -14.56
N ALA A 347 7.65 8.53 -15.51
CA ALA A 347 9.08 8.60 -15.72
C ALA A 347 9.45 9.94 -16.34
N PHE A 348 10.52 10.55 -15.82
CA PHE A 348 11.10 11.76 -16.39
C PHE A 348 12.08 11.43 -17.52
N ALA A 349 12.06 12.22 -18.58
CA ALA A 349 13.04 12.19 -19.68
C ALA A 349 12.95 13.47 -20.50
N ASP A 350 14.05 13.87 -21.11
CA ASP A 350 14.08 14.96 -22.10
C ASP A 350 13.64 14.39 -23.47
N PHE A 351 12.33 14.43 -23.78
CA PHE A 351 11.80 13.70 -24.95
C PHE A 351 12.00 14.46 -26.26
N ASP A 352 12.20 15.78 -26.21
CA ASP A 352 12.42 16.62 -27.38
C ASP A 352 13.86 17.16 -27.49
N ASN A 353 14.73 16.75 -26.56
CA ASN A 353 16.15 17.05 -26.51
C ASN A 353 16.42 18.57 -26.38
N ASP A 354 15.62 19.25 -25.57
CA ASP A 354 15.75 20.68 -25.25
C ASP A 354 16.56 20.95 -23.96
N GLY A 355 16.96 19.88 -23.26
CA GLY A 355 17.75 19.93 -22.02
C GLY A 355 16.92 20.07 -20.76
N TRP A 356 15.60 20.06 -20.85
CA TRP A 356 14.69 20.07 -19.71
C TRP A 356 13.98 18.73 -19.59
N LEU A 357 13.89 18.19 -18.37
CA LEU A 357 13.17 16.95 -18.16
C LEU A 357 11.66 17.15 -18.31
N ASP A 358 11.07 16.39 -19.22
CA ASP A 358 9.64 16.22 -19.36
C ASP A 358 9.14 15.04 -18.53
N LEU A 359 7.82 14.93 -18.38
CA LEU A 359 7.20 13.92 -17.53
C LEU A 359 6.13 13.13 -18.28
N PHE A 360 6.33 11.83 -18.45
CA PHE A 360 5.25 10.94 -18.87
C PHE A 360 4.58 10.27 -17.67
N VAL A 361 3.25 10.36 -17.60
CA VAL A 361 2.43 9.79 -16.53
C VAL A 361 1.53 8.68 -17.08
N GLY A 362 1.71 7.48 -16.54
CA GLY A 362 0.89 6.31 -16.82
C GLY A 362 -0.32 6.22 -15.88
N ASN A 363 -1.48 6.60 -16.40
CA ASN A 363 -2.75 6.56 -15.67
C ASN A 363 -3.43 5.18 -15.77
N GLU A 364 -4.15 4.80 -14.72
CA GLU A 364 -4.90 3.55 -14.63
C GLU A 364 -6.37 3.77 -14.98
N SER A 365 -6.76 3.35 -16.18
CA SER A 365 -8.17 3.35 -16.61
C SER A 365 -8.94 2.16 -16.05
N GLY A 366 -10.18 2.40 -15.65
CA GLY A 366 -11.11 1.39 -15.13
C GLY A 366 -12.46 1.47 -15.84
N LYS A 367 -13.52 1.76 -15.07
CA LYS A 367 -14.85 2.04 -15.64
C LYS A 367 -14.89 3.36 -16.38
N GLN A 368 -14.15 4.38 -15.91
CA GLN A 368 -13.94 5.63 -16.62
C GLN A 368 -12.57 5.63 -17.31
N PRO A 369 -12.45 6.31 -18.47
CA PRO A 369 -11.18 6.48 -19.15
C PRO A 369 -10.30 7.50 -18.41
N HIS A 370 -9.02 7.15 -18.25
CA HIS A 370 -7.97 7.99 -17.73
C HIS A 370 -6.76 7.87 -18.67
N PRO A 371 -6.64 8.75 -19.69
CA PRO A 371 -5.56 8.67 -20.67
C PRO A 371 -4.21 8.94 -20.01
N CYS A 372 -3.15 8.34 -20.56
CA CYS A 372 -1.78 8.73 -20.21
C CYS A 372 -1.55 10.21 -20.57
N GLN A 373 -0.59 10.83 -19.90
CA GLN A 373 -0.25 12.24 -20.09
C GLN A 373 1.24 12.36 -20.35
N LEU A 374 1.62 13.29 -21.23
CA LEU A 374 3.01 13.64 -21.51
C LEU A 374 3.11 15.13 -21.29
N PHE A 375 3.71 15.50 -20.19
CA PHE A 375 3.89 16.87 -19.75
C PHE A 375 5.22 17.37 -20.27
N ARG A 376 5.17 18.24 -21.29
CA ARG A 376 6.34 18.94 -21.79
C ARG A 376 6.71 20.07 -20.85
N ASN A 377 7.98 20.17 -20.46
CA ASN A 377 8.51 21.26 -19.65
C ASN A 377 8.58 22.55 -20.49
N GLN A 378 8.23 23.67 -19.88
CA GLN A 378 8.14 24.97 -20.55
C GLN A 378 9.34 25.88 -20.24
N GLU A 379 10.38 25.35 -19.60
CA GLU A 379 11.62 26.06 -19.23
C GLU A 379 11.40 27.20 -18.21
N ASP A 380 10.22 27.27 -17.60
CA ASP A 380 9.80 28.28 -16.63
C ASP A 380 9.24 27.68 -15.33
N GLY A 381 9.48 26.38 -15.13
CA GLY A 381 8.95 25.60 -14.01
C GLY A 381 7.50 25.14 -14.20
N THR A 382 6.91 25.32 -15.39
CA THR A 382 5.57 24.83 -15.71
C THR A 382 5.57 23.75 -16.79
N PHE A 383 4.48 22.98 -16.85
CA PHE A 383 4.29 21.89 -17.79
C PHE A 383 3.01 22.05 -18.61
N VAL A 384 3.04 21.53 -19.83
CA VAL A 384 1.86 21.42 -20.71
C VAL A 384 1.68 19.98 -21.16
N ASP A 385 0.46 19.44 -21.01
CA ASP A 385 0.13 18.10 -21.51
C ASP A 385 0.02 18.11 -23.05
N VAL A 386 0.99 17.47 -23.71
CA VAL A 386 1.10 17.32 -25.16
C VAL A 386 0.78 15.90 -25.64
N ALA A 387 0.39 14.97 -24.75
CA ALA A 387 0.17 13.57 -25.12
C ALA A 387 -0.83 13.39 -26.29
N PRO A 388 -1.97 14.10 -26.34
CA PRO A 388 -2.90 13.97 -27.47
C PRO A 388 -2.31 14.47 -28.80
N ALA A 389 -1.45 15.49 -28.76
CA ALA A 389 -0.87 16.07 -29.97
C ALA A 389 0.17 15.15 -30.61
N VAL A 390 0.88 14.35 -29.79
CA VAL A 390 1.90 13.41 -30.25
C VAL A 390 1.42 11.95 -30.28
N GLY A 391 0.16 11.69 -29.90
CA GLY A 391 -0.50 10.38 -30.04
C GLY A 391 -0.11 9.35 -29.00
N VAL A 392 0.23 9.79 -27.79
CA VAL A 392 0.66 8.92 -26.67
C VAL A 392 -0.32 8.94 -25.48
N ASP A 393 -1.52 9.50 -25.67
CA ASP A 393 -2.61 9.58 -24.69
C ASP A 393 -3.36 8.25 -24.49
N HIS A 394 -2.63 7.15 -24.44
CA HIS A 394 -3.16 5.79 -24.37
C HIS A 394 -4.08 5.60 -23.15
N VAL A 395 -5.25 4.98 -23.37
CA VAL A 395 -6.20 4.62 -22.32
C VAL A 395 -6.06 3.14 -22.02
N GLY A 396 -5.54 2.80 -20.85
CA GLY A 396 -5.30 1.42 -20.45
C GLY A 396 -5.06 1.24 -18.96
N PHE A 397 -4.82 0.01 -18.55
CA PHE A 397 -4.43 -0.33 -17.18
C PHE A 397 -2.90 -0.29 -17.06
N VAL A 398 -2.32 0.90 -17.13
CA VAL A 398 -0.86 1.08 -17.26
C VAL A 398 -0.13 0.72 -15.97
N LYS A 399 0.95 -0.05 -16.10
CA LYS A 399 1.73 -0.59 -14.98
C LYS A 399 3.24 -0.36 -15.05
N GLY A 400 3.74 0.18 -16.15
CA GLY A 400 5.13 0.56 -16.30
C GLY A 400 5.27 1.59 -17.40
N VAL A 401 6.22 2.50 -17.21
CA VAL A 401 6.69 3.48 -18.19
C VAL A 401 8.21 3.38 -18.14
N ALA A 402 8.86 3.40 -19.31
CA ALA A 402 10.31 3.41 -19.40
C ALA A 402 10.69 4.24 -20.63
N TRP A 403 11.79 4.96 -20.51
CA TRP A 403 12.42 5.71 -21.59
C TRP A 403 13.72 5.04 -21.99
N GLY A 404 14.14 5.27 -23.23
CA GLY A 404 15.43 4.82 -23.72
C GLY A 404 15.72 5.41 -25.09
N ASP A 405 16.96 5.83 -25.28
CA ASP A 405 17.47 6.23 -26.58
C ASP A 405 17.57 4.99 -27.50
N ILE A 406 17.27 5.16 -28.79
CA ILE A 406 17.30 4.11 -29.81
C ILE A 406 18.55 4.22 -30.68
#